data_AF-A0A367YBI6-F1
#
_entry.id   AF-A0A367YBI6-F1
#
_cell.length_a   1.000
_cell.length_b   1.000
_cell.length_c   1.000
_cell.angle_alpha   90.00
_cell.angle_beta   90.00
_cell.angle_gamma   90.00
#
_symmetry.space_group_name_H-M   'P 1'
#
loop_
_entity.id
_entity.type
_entity.pdbx_description
1 polymer ?
#
loop_
_entity_poly.entity_id
_entity_poly.type
_entity_poly.pdbx_seq_one_letter_code
_entity_poly.pdbx_strand_id
1 'polypeptide(L)'
;MLIKGTLNGERVTFVVVEEAIHLSNGIDDLHASKFTINHQGILENRYKYVGYKDDLMVLVQSRDEAISRWLLSGDRLYLQLQPRRIHFYDCLGQVSLTEQDECNEIMDIVITNSFELYPNTLDPTQPMVVSGALDEG
;
A
#
# COMPACT_ATOMS: atom_id res chain seq x y z
N MET A 1 -2.87 -0.30 5.22
CA MET A 1 -2.48 1.07 4.85
C MET A 1 -2.46 1.22 3.33
N LEU A 2 -2.82 2.40 2.85
CA LEU A 2 -2.76 2.82 1.46
C LEU A 2 -1.57 3.77 1.30
N ILE A 3 -0.85 3.67 0.19
CA ILE A 3 0.28 4.55 -0.13
C ILE A 3 -0.09 5.31 -1.41
N LYS A 4 -0.08 6.64 -1.32
CA LYS A 4 -0.39 7.55 -2.41
C LYS A 4 0.68 8.62 -2.49
N GLY A 5 0.82 9.24 -3.64
CA GLY A 5 1.75 10.34 -3.85
C GLY A 5 1.31 11.23 -5.00
N THR A 6 2.22 12.09 -5.43
CA THR A 6 2.06 13.01 -6.54
C THR A 6 3.21 12.83 -7.52
N LEU A 7 2.91 12.60 -8.78
CA LEU A 7 3.88 12.47 -9.86
C LEU A 7 3.49 13.45 -10.97
N ASN A 8 4.40 14.33 -11.38
CA ASN A 8 4.14 15.35 -12.42
C ASN A 8 2.86 16.18 -12.18
N GLY A 9 2.52 16.44 -10.91
CA GLY A 9 1.32 17.19 -10.50
C GLY A 9 0.03 16.37 -10.46
N GLU A 10 0.08 15.08 -10.79
CA GLU A 10 -1.07 14.18 -10.72
C GLU A 10 -0.99 13.25 -9.52
N ARG A 11 -2.16 12.95 -8.92
CA ARG A 11 -2.24 12.03 -7.79
C ARG A 11 -2.11 10.58 -8.27
N VAL A 12 -1.10 9.89 -7.76
CA VAL A 12 -0.82 8.47 -8.01
C VAL A 12 -1.13 7.63 -6.78
N THR A 13 -1.60 6.40 -7.01
CA THR A 13 -1.80 5.38 -5.97
C THR A 13 -0.93 4.17 -6.26
N PHE A 14 -0.30 3.62 -5.22
CA PHE A 14 0.52 2.42 -5.34
C PHE A 14 -0.40 1.21 -5.51
N VAL A 15 -0.17 0.43 -6.55
CA VAL A 15 -0.94 -0.78 -6.86
C VAL A 15 -0.01 -1.94 -7.19
N VAL A 16 -0.42 -3.14 -6.83
CA VAL A 16 0.28 -4.38 -7.13
C VAL A 16 -0.37 -5.00 -8.36
N VAL A 17 0.43 -5.20 -9.39
CA VAL A 17 0.04 -5.98 -10.58
C VAL A 17 0.98 -7.17 -10.64
N GLU A 18 0.41 -8.37 -10.53
CA GLU A 18 1.15 -9.63 -10.37
C GLU A 18 2.08 -9.61 -9.14
N GLU A 19 3.35 -9.27 -9.36
CA GLU A 19 4.39 -9.16 -8.33
C GLU A 19 5.09 -7.80 -8.33
N ALA A 20 4.84 -6.93 -9.31
CA ALA A 20 5.44 -5.61 -9.36
C ALA A 20 4.57 -4.58 -8.64
N ILE A 21 5.21 -3.58 -8.05
CA ILE A 21 4.53 -2.42 -7.47
C ILE A 21 4.56 -1.29 -8.51
N HIS A 22 3.37 -0.92 -8.97
CA HIS A 22 3.13 0.08 -9.99
C HIS A 22 2.44 1.33 -9.42
N LEU A 23 2.40 2.38 -10.23
CA LEU A 23 1.59 3.56 -9.99
C LEU A 23 0.35 3.56 -10.87
N SER A 24 -0.76 4.03 -10.33
CA SER A 24 -1.99 4.20 -11.09
C SER A 24 -2.72 5.48 -10.72
N ASN A 25 -3.28 6.14 -11.74
CA ASN A 25 -4.04 7.37 -11.61
C ASN A 25 -5.54 7.06 -11.51
N GLY A 26 -6.24 7.74 -10.61
CA GLY A 26 -7.70 7.66 -10.51
C GLY A 26 -8.26 6.39 -9.86
N ILE A 27 -7.42 5.51 -9.31
CA ILE A 27 -7.88 4.36 -8.52
C ILE A 27 -8.38 4.81 -7.15
N ASP A 28 -9.61 4.39 -6.81
CA ASP A 28 -10.18 4.61 -5.48
C ASP A 28 -9.54 3.72 -4.41
N ASP A 29 -9.77 4.09 -3.16
CA ASP A 29 -9.21 3.44 -1.97
C ASP A 29 -9.68 1.98 -1.82
N LEU A 30 -10.86 1.66 -2.33
CA LEU A 30 -11.43 0.30 -2.30
C LEU A 30 -10.71 -0.62 -3.28
N HIS A 31 -10.21 -0.13 -4.41
CA HIS A 31 -9.50 -0.93 -5.42
C HIS A 31 -7.96 -0.82 -5.31
N ALA A 32 -7.45 0.18 -4.58
CA ALA A 32 -6.02 0.35 -4.33
C ALA A 32 -5.37 -0.86 -3.62
N SER A 33 -4.05 -1.00 -3.71
CA SER A 33 -3.34 -2.03 -2.96
C SER A 33 -3.19 -1.67 -1.48
N LYS A 34 -3.47 -2.64 -0.60
CA LYS A 34 -3.39 -2.48 0.85
C LYS A 34 -2.13 -3.16 1.35
N PHE A 35 -1.30 -2.37 2.01
CA PHE A 35 -0.07 -2.82 2.62
C PHE A 35 -0.23 -2.92 4.15
N THR A 36 0.58 -3.76 4.79
CA THR A 36 0.68 -3.85 6.25
C THR A 36 2.14 -3.94 6.66
N ILE A 37 2.48 -3.49 7.86
CA ILE A 37 3.79 -3.79 8.45
C ILE A 37 3.56 -4.80 9.56
N ASN A 38 4.23 -5.94 9.49
CA ASN A 38 4.11 -6.97 10.51
C ASN A 38 4.93 -6.64 11.78
N HIS A 39 4.80 -7.47 12.81
CA HIS A 39 5.51 -7.30 14.08
C HIS A 39 7.05 -7.34 13.98
N GLN A 40 7.59 -7.80 12.85
CA GLN A 40 9.03 -7.84 12.58
C GLN A 40 9.51 -6.65 11.73
N GLY A 41 8.61 -5.69 11.45
CA GLY A 41 8.93 -4.54 10.62
C GLY A 41 9.07 -4.90 9.14
N ILE A 42 8.33 -5.89 8.63
CA ILE A 42 8.34 -6.22 7.21
C ILE A 42 7.07 -5.69 6.57
N LEU A 43 7.23 -4.96 5.47
CA LEU A 43 6.13 -4.46 4.66
C LEU A 43 5.56 -5.60 3.82
N GLU A 44 4.24 -5.76 3.86
CA GLU A 44 3.51 -6.89 3.29
C GLU A 44 2.37 -6.40 2.40
N ASN A 45 2.01 -7.22 1.42
CA ASN A 45 0.77 -7.10 0.67
C ASN A 45 0.10 -8.48 0.57
N ARG A 46 -1.07 -8.64 1.20
CA ARG A 46 -1.77 -9.91 1.37
C ARG A 46 -0.90 -11.00 2.02
N TYR A 47 -0.33 -11.91 1.22
CA TYR A 47 0.45 -13.07 1.68
C TYR A 47 1.91 -13.01 1.22
N LYS A 48 2.34 -11.89 0.64
CA LYS A 48 3.71 -11.68 0.14
C LYS A 48 4.36 -10.51 0.87
N TYR A 49 5.68 -10.46 0.77
CA TYR A 49 6.51 -9.43 1.38
C TYR A 49 7.02 -8.47 0.32
N VAL A 50 7.27 -7.22 0.69
CA VAL A 50 7.93 -6.26 -0.20
C VAL A 50 9.44 -6.47 -0.13
N GLY A 51 10.02 -6.86 -1.25
CA GLY A 51 11.44 -7.07 -1.47
C GLY A 51 12.01 -6.07 -2.47
N TYR A 52 13.21 -6.39 -2.94
CA TYR A 52 13.93 -5.60 -3.93
C TYR A 52 14.52 -6.53 -5.01
N LYS A 53 14.29 -6.20 -6.28
CA LYS A 53 14.88 -6.91 -7.41
C LYS A 53 15.17 -5.95 -8.53
N ASP A 54 16.40 -5.98 -9.04
CA ASP A 54 16.85 -5.10 -10.14
C ASP A 54 16.50 -3.63 -9.89
N ASP A 55 16.74 -3.18 -8.66
CA ASP A 55 16.41 -1.83 -8.17
C ASP A 55 14.93 -1.44 -8.13
N LEU A 56 14.02 -2.40 -8.23
CA LEU A 56 12.58 -2.18 -8.20
C LEU A 56 11.95 -2.86 -6.98
N MET A 57 10.92 -2.21 -6.44
CA MET A 57 10.09 -2.77 -5.39
C MET A 57 9.18 -3.84 -5.98
N VAL A 58 9.31 -5.06 -5.45
CA VAL A 58 8.54 -6.23 -5.90
C VAL A 58 7.98 -6.99 -4.71
N LEU A 59 6.97 -7.82 -4.95
CA LEU A 59 6.46 -8.78 -3.99
C LEU A 59 7.22 -10.10 -4.10
N VAL A 60 7.80 -10.52 -2.99
CA VAL A 60 8.54 -11.79 -2.85
C VAL A 60 7.80 -12.76 -1.94
N GLN A 61 8.02 -14.05 -2.17
CA GLN A 61 7.40 -15.12 -1.38
C GLN A 61 8.20 -15.43 -0.11
N SER A 62 9.53 -15.34 -0.17
CA SER A 62 10.39 -15.60 0.96
C SER A 62 10.55 -14.37 1.83
N ARG A 63 10.48 -14.57 3.14
CA ARG A 63 10.78 -13.51 4.11
C ARG A 63 12.25 -13.07 4.04
N ASP A 64 13.15 -13.99 3.68
CA ASP A 64 14.59 -13.71 3.63
C ASP A 64 14.97 -12.78 2.47
N GLU A 65 14.08 -12.65 1.47
CA GLU A 65 14.22 -11.73 0.33
C GLU A 65 13.52 -10.38 0.59
N ALA A 66 12.84 -10.24 1.73
CA ALA A 66 12.07 -9.06 2.04
C ALA A 66 12.95 -7.93 2.58
N ILE A 67 12.57 -6.69 2.27
CA ILE A 67 13.12 -5.52 2.95
C ILE A 67 12.55 -5.52 4.37
N SER A 68 13.44 -5.54 5.36
CA SER A 68 13.07 -5.54 6.77
C SER A 68 13.27 -4.17 7.42
N ARG A 69 12.71 -4.02 8.63
CA ARG A 69 12.81 -2.82 9.48
C ARG A 69 12.07 -1.60 8.93
N TRP A 70 10.98 -1.82 8.21
CA TRP A 70 9.97 -0.81 7.95
C TRP A 70 9.34 -0.34 9.26
N LEU A 71 9.17 0.97 9.37
CA LEU A 71 8.49 1.63 10.46
C LEU A 71 7.53 2.67 9.88
N LEU A 72 6.29 2.63 10.33
CA LEU A 72 5.32 3.70 10.10
C LEU A 72 5.31 4.61 11.33
N SER A 73 5.61 5.89 11.15
CA SER A 73 5.51 6.90 12.20
C SER A 73 4.69 8.08 11.68
N GLY A 74 3.50 8.28 12.27
CA GLY A 74 2.50 9.19 11.72
C GLY A 74 2.03 8.72 10.34
N ASP A 75 2.18 9.60 9.35
CA ASP A 75 1.84 9.39 7.93
C ASP A 75 3.07 9.05 7.06
N ARG A 76 4.20 8.68 7.66
CA ARG A 76 5.49 8.49 6.98
C ARG A 76 6.10 7.11 7.20
N LEU A 77 6.65 6.55 6.13
CA LEU A 77 7.43 5.31 6.15
C LEU A 77 8.94 5.59 6.29
N TYR A 78 9.58 4.77 7.11
CA TYR A 78 11.00 4.81 7.41
C TYR A 78 11.60 3.40 7.38
N LEU A 79 12.89 3.32 7.09
CA LEU A 79 13.69 2.12 7.35
C LEU A 79 14.51 2.38 8.60
N GLN A 80 14.36 1.59 9.67
CA GLN A 80 14.98 1.85 10.97
C GLN A 80 16.51 2.03 10.92
N LEU A 81 17.18 1.44 9.92
CA LEU A 81 18.62 1.59 9.70
C LEU A 81 19.02 2.94 9.09
N GLN A 82 18.06 3.73 8.63
CA GLN A 82 18.25 5.06 8.08
C GLN A 82 17.21 6.02 8.67
N PRO A 83 17.60 6.95 9.55
CA PRO A 83 16.65 7.92 10.12
C PRO A 83 16.13 8.96 9.10
N ARG A 84 16.45 8.78 7.81
CA ARG A 84 16.02 9.66 6.72
C ARG A 84 14.69 9.17 6.17
N ARG A 85 13.90 10.12 5.68
CA ARG A 85 12.65 9.85 4.96
C ARG A 85 12.98 8.94 3.77
N ILE A 86 12.14 7.94 3.51
CA ILE A 86 12.23 7.13 2.30
C ILE A 86 11.71 7.96 1.13
N HIS A 87 12.47 7.97 0.05
CA HIS A 87 12.05 8.52 -1.23
C HIS A 87 11.61 7.37 -2.12
N PHE A 88 10.53 7.60 -2.88
CA PHE A 88 10.03 6.65 -3.86
C PHE A 88 10.18 7.27 -5.24
N TYR A 89 10.50 6.44 -6.22
CA TYR A 89 10.73 6.88 -7.59
C TYR A 89 9.86 6.06 -8.54
N ASP A 90 9.32 6.72 -9.56
CA ASP A 90 8.66 6.08 -10.70
C ASP A 90 9.70 5.79 -11.78
N CYS A 91 9.93 4.51 -12.05
CA CYS A 91 10.83 3.99 -13.05
C CYS A 91 10.00 3.26 -14.12
N LEU A 92 9.53 4.01 -15.12
CA LEU A 92 8.68 3.51 -16.20
C LEU A 92 7.40 2.81 -15.69
N GLY A 93 6.74 3.41 -14.69
CA GLY A 93 5.50 2.90 -14.11
C GLY A 93 5.70 1.89 -12.98
N GLN A 94 6.94 1.52 -12.63
CA GLN A 94 7.28 0.68 -11.47
C GLN A 94 7.96 1.50 -10.38
N VAL A 95 7.76 1.11 -9.12
CA VAL A 95 8.27 1.86 -7.98
C VAL A 95 9.67 1.39 -7.60
N SER A 96 10.58 2.33 -7.42
CA SER A 96 11.93 2.13 -6.84
C SER A 96 12.09 2.88 -5.51
N LEU A 97 13.06 2.44 -4.70
CA LEU A 97 13.55 3.15 -3.51
C LEU A 97 14.88 3.87 -3.75
N THR A 98 15.49 3.68 -4.93
CA THR A 98 16.75 4.33 -5.31
C THR A 98 16.53 5.24 -6.49
N GLU A 99 17.22 6.38 -6.49
CA GLU A 99 17.28 7.25 -7.65
C GLU A 99 18.06 6.56 -8.78
N GLN A 100 17.47 6.56 -9.98
CA GLN A 100 18.11 6.05 -11.19
C GLN A 100 17.87 7.01 -12.34
N ASP A 101 18.66 6.89 -13.41
CA ASP A 101 18.45 7.64 -14.64
C ASP A 101 17.05 7.36 -15.20
N GLU A 102 16.38 8.40 -15.68
CA GLU A 102 15.01 8.35 -16.23
C GLU A 102 13.89 8.05 -15.23
N CYS A 103 14.19 7.89 -13.94
CA CYS A 103 13.17 7.79 -12.90
C CYS A 103 12.79 9.15 -12.32
N ASN A 104 11.52 9.32 -11.96
CA ASN A 104 11.00 10.56 -11.41
C ASN A 104 10.62 10.38 -9.94
N GLU A 105 11.02 11.31 -9.07
CA GLU A 105 10.63 11.25 -7.67
C GLU A 105 9.11 11.41 -7.49
N ILE A 106 8.52 10.54 -6.67
CA ILE A 106 7.13 10.61 -6.27
C ILE A 106 7.04 11.51 -5.03
N MET A 107 6.42 12.67 -5.22
CA MET A 107 6.30 13.71 -4.21
C MET A 107 5.07 13.50 -3.31
N ASP A 108 5.00 14.27 -2.22
CA ASP A 108 3.81 14.37 -1.35
C ASP A 108 3.21 13.01 -0.97
N ILE A 109 4.08 12.09 -0.56
CA ILE A 109 3.66 10.75 -0.13
C ILE A 109 2.73 10.86 1.07
N VAL A 110 1.51 10.33 0.91
CA VAL A 110 0.48 10.21 1.94
C VAL A 110 0.24 8.74 2.22
N ILE A 111 0.40 8.35 3.48
CA ILE A 111 0.08 7.00 3.94
C ILE A 111 -1.14 7.06 4.85
N THR A 112 -2.24 6.49 4.38
CA THR A 112 -3.48 6.41 5.16
C THR A 112 -3.61 5.01 5.73
N ASN A 113 -3.77 4.90 7.06
CA ASN A 113 -4.05 3.61 7.65
C ASN A 113 -5.50 3.22 7.33
N SER A 114 -5.69 2.18 6.53
CA SER A 114 -7.00 1.74 6.04
C SER A 114 -7.83 0.97 7.08
N PHE A 115 -7.50 1.10 8.36
CA PHE A 115 -8.24 0.50 9.48
C PHE A 115 -9.08 1.57 10.20
N GLU A 116 -10.01 2.18 9.48
CA GLU A 116 -11.27 2.58 10.12
C GLU A 116 -12.29 1.49 9.81
N LEU A 117 -12.21 0.38 10.54
CA LEU A 117 -13.41 -0.43 10.73
C LEU A 117 -14.31 0.44 11.60
N TYR A 118 -15.34 1.04 11.00
CA TYR A 118 -16.46 1.51 11.79
C TYR A 118 -16.90 0.35 12.69
N PRO A 119 -17.08 0.58 14.01
CA PRO A 119 -17.63 -0.46 14.87
C PRO A 119 -18.93 -0.95 14.22
N ASN A 120 -19.08 -2.26 14.12
CA ASN A 120 -20.31 -2.86 13.59
C ASN A 120 -21.44 -2.34 14.48
N THR A 121 -22.34 -1.51 13.94
CA THR A 121 -23.48 -0.94 14.70
C THR A 121 -24.56 -1.99 14.96
N LEU A 122 -24.35 -3.21 14.47
CA LEU A 122 -25.20 -4.37 14.69
C LEU A 122 -24.92 -4.95 16.07
N ASP A 123 -25.92 -4.84 16.96
CA ASP A 123 -25.94 -5.50 18.25
C ASP A 123 -26.06 -7.04 18.04
N PRO A 124 -25.06 -7.85 18.45
CA PRO A 124 -25.10 -9.30 18.27
C PRO A 124 -26.18 -10.00 19.10
N THR A 125 -26.80 -9.30 20.05
CA THR A 125 -27.95 -9.82 20.81
C THR A 125 -29.28 -9.61 20.09
N GLN A 126 -29.30 -8.80 19.03
CA GLN A 126 -30.49 -8.58 18.23
C GLN A 126 -30.45 -9.47 16.98
N PRO A 127 -31.54 -10.17 16.65
CA PRO A 127 -31.63 -10.92 15.41
C PRO A 127 -31.49 -9.97 14.21
N MET A 128 -30.61 -10.32 13.28
CA MET A 128 -30.46 -9.58 12.03
C MET A 128 -31.75 -9.71 11.21
N VAL A 129 -32.41 -8.57 10.94
CA VAL A 129 -33.60 -8.54 10.08
C VAL A 129 -33.15 -8.41 8.64
N VAL A 130 -33.33 -9.48 7.87
CA VAL A 130 -33.16 -9.47 6.41
C VAL A 130 -34.55 -9.35 5.79
N SER A 131 -34.88 -8.19 5.23
CA SER A 131 -36.12 -7.97 4.48
C SER A 131 -35.81 -7.91 2.98
N GLY A 132 -36.42 -8.80 2.20
CA GLY A 132 -36.46 -8.72 0.74
C GLY A 132 -37.86 -8.33 0.29
N ALA A 133 -37.96 -7.38 -0.63
CA ALA A 133 -39.20 -7.16 -1.39
C ALA A 133 -39.28 -8.21 -2.50
N LEU A 134 -40.35 -9.00 -2.51
CA LEU A 134 -40.70 -9.81 -3.68
C LEU A 134 -41.44 -8.88 -4.64
N ASP A 135 -40.90 -8.69 -5.84
CA ASP A 135 -41.60 -8.05 -6.94
C ASP A 135 -42.67 -9.04 -7.43
N GLU A 136 -43.95 -8.69 -7.28
CA GLU A 136 -45.07 -9.52 -7.73
C GLU A 136 -45.20 -9.42 -9.25
N GLY A 137 -44.76 -10.47 -9.94
CA GLY A 137 -45.05 -10.72 -11.36
C GLY A 137 -46.14 -11.76 -11.54
#